data_AF-A0A940IUH8-F1
#
_entry.id   AF-A0A940IUH8-F1
#
_cell.length_a   1.000
_cell.length_b   1.000
_cell.length_c   1.000
_cell.angle_alpha   90.00
_cell.angle_beta   90.00
_cell.angle_gamma   90.00
#
_symmetry.space_group_name_H-M   'P 1'
#
loop_
_entity.id
_entity.type
_entity.pdbx_description
1 polymer ?
#
loop_
_entity_poly.entity_id
_entity_poly.type
_entity_poly.pdbx_seq_one_letter_code
_entity_poly.pdbx_strand_id
1 'polypeptide(L)' 'MVQKYYFQLALPYQECLAYYHGQVKAVMVTSSTGQRVQFPASHIRPYMTRVGVYGSFCLYTENNKFLSLEKLDK' A
#
# COMPACT_ATOMS: atom_id res chain seq x y z
N MET A 1 -18.93 1.69 8.06
CA MET A 1 -18.08 2.66 8.79
C MET A 1 -16.72 2.70 8.10
N VAL A 2 -16.17 3.90 7.87
CA VAL A 2 -14.86 4.05 7.23
C VAL A 2 -13.76 3.95 8.28
N GLN A 3 -12.77 3.10 8.03
CA GLN A 3 -11.58 2.93 8.88
C GLN A 3 -10.33 3.39 8.13
N LYS A 4 -9.39 3.99 8.87
CA LYS A 4 -8.11 4.49 8.35
C LYS A 4 -6.94 3.72 8.96
N TYR A 5 -5.93 3.45 8.14
CA TYR A 5 -4.67 2.84 8.55
C TYR A 5 -3.49 3.61 7.96
N TYR A 6 -2.66 4.16 8.83
CA TYR A 6 -1.47 4.93 8.45
C TYR A 6 -0.25 4.02 8.50
N PHE A 7 0.63 4.06 7.50
CA PHE A 7 1.86 3.26 7.46
C PHE A 7 2.89 3.87 6.52
N GLN A 8 4.13 3.40 6.65
CA GLN A 8 5.20 3.66 5.68
C GLN A 8 5.29 2.51 4.68
N LEU A 9 5.47 2.84 3.41
CA LEU A 9 5.92 1.89 2.41
C LEU A 9 7.37 2.17 2.04
N ALA A 10 8.14 1.10 1.93
CA ALA A 10 9.49 1.09 1.39
C ALA A 10 9.62 -0.15 0.50
N LEU A 11 9.11 -0.04 -0.73
CA LEU A 11 9.15 -1.11 -1.72
C LEU A 11 10.14 -0.70 -2.83
N PRO A 12 11.36 -1.23 -2.85
CA PRO A 12 12.31 -0.96 -3.93
C PRO A 12 11.77 -1.47 -5.27
N TYR A 13 12.24 -0.86 -6.36
CA TYR A 13 11.79 -1.18 -7.73
C TYR A 13 11.84 -2.70 -8.03
N GLN A 14 12.88 -3.40 -7.58
CA GLN A 14 13.00 -4.84 -7.80
C GLN A 14 11.89 -5.65 -7.13
N GLU A 15 11.47 -5.29 -5.93
CA GLU A 15 10.33 -5.92 -5.25
C GLU A 15 9.02 -5.60 -5.96
N CYS A 16 8.92 -4.38 -6.51
CA CYS A 16 7.77 -3.93 -7.28
C CYS A 16 7.50 -4.82 -8.52
N LEU A 17 8.56 -5.38 -9.15
CA LEU A 17 8.45 -6.26 -10.31
C LEU A 17 7.56 -7.49 -10.04
N ALA A 18 7.67 -8.09 -8.86
CA ALA A 18 6.86 -9.26 -8.51
C ALA A 18 5.35 -8.91 -8.46
N TYR A 19 5.01 -7.70 -8.04
CA TYR A 19 3.62 -7.21 -8.06
C TYR A 19 3.15 -6.84 -9.48
N TYR A 20 4.06 -6.40 -10.36
CA TYR A 20 3.74 -6.12 -11.77
C TYR A 20 3.47 -7.37 -12.59
N HIS A 21 4.32 -8.38 -12.42
CA HIS A 21 4.19 -9.68 -13.07
C HIS A 21 3.07 -10.54 -12.46
N GLY A 22 2.36 -10.03 -11.44
CA GLY A 22 1.24 -10.72 -10.80
C GLY A 22 1.66 -11.91 -9.93
N GLN A 23 2.96 -12.02 -9.62
CA GLN A 23 3.51 -13.05 -8.74
C GLN A 23 3.09 -12.80 -7.29
N VAL A 24 3.01 -11.52 -6.89
CA VAL A 24 2.49 -11.10 -5.58
C VAL A 24 1.20 -10.33 -5.77
N LYS A 25 0.13 -10.78 -5.10
CA LYS A 25 -1.23 -10.25 -5.29
C LYS A 25 -1.66 -9.24 -4.23
N ALA A 26 -1.01 -9.22 -3.08
CA ALA A 26 -1.37 -8.34 -1.97
C ALA A 26 -0.12 -7.74 -1.32
N VAL A 27 -0.25 -6.50 -0.86
CA VAL A 27 0.73 -5.83 0.00
C VAL A 27 0.24 -5.96 1.43
N MET A 28 1.12 -6.42 2.33
CA MET A 28 0.86 -6.47 3.77
C MET A 28 1.74 -5.44 4.47
N VAL A 29 1.13 -4.64 5.33
CA VAL A 29 1.82 -3.61 6.11
C VAL A 29 1.37 -3.65 7.57
N THR A 30 2.22 -3.15 8.44
CA THR A 30 1.86 -2.87 9.83
C THR A 30 1.54 -1.38 9.93
N SER A 31 0.34 -1.05 10.41
CA SER A 31 -0.06 0.34 10.64
C SER A 31 0.72 0.94 11.81
N SER A 32 0.72 2.28 11.91
CA SER A 32 1.31 3.02 13.02
C SER A 32 0.69 2.66 14.39
N THR A 33 -0.54 2.15 14.39
CA THR A 33 -1.25 1.66 15.58
C THR A 33 -1.09 0.15 15.80
N GLY A 34 -0.22 -0.52 15.03
CA GLY A 34 0.18 -1.92 15.23
C GLY A 34 -0.69 -2.97 14.54
N GLN A 35 -1.81 -2.60 13.89
CA GLN A 35 -2.62 -3.55 13.15
C GLN A 35 -1.92 -3.95 11.84
N ARG A 36 -1.91 -5.25 11.54
CA ARG A 36 -1.53 -5.72 10.20
C ARG A 36 -2.72 -5.57 9.27
N VAL A 37 -2.51 -4.91 8.14
CA VAL A 37 -3.51 -4.75 7.09
C VAL A 37 -2.95 -5.21 5.75
N GLN A 38 -3.84 -5.76 4.91
CA GLN A 38 -3.51 -6.20 3.57
C GLN A 38 -4.44 -5.55 2.56
N PHE A 39 -3.91 -5.27 1.37
CA PHE A 39 -4.71 -4.75 0.25
C PHE A 39 -4.14 -5.22 -1.10
N PRO A 40 -4.94 -5.23 -2.18
CA PRO A 40 -4.46 -5.65 -3.50
C PRO A 40 -3.26 -4.83 -3.96
N ALA A 41 -2.22 -5.52 -4.40
CA ALA A 41 -0.97 -4.86 -4.80
C ALA A 41 -1.12 -3.95 -6.01
N SER A 42 -2.15 -4.14 -6.84
CA SER A 42 -2.48 -3.24 -7.96
C SER A 42 -2.63 -1.77 -7.52
N HIS A 43 -3.01 -1.51 -6.27
CA HIS A 43 -3.23 -0.15 -5.76
C HIS A 43 -1.94 0.63 -5.46
N ILE A 44 -0.77 -0.01 -5.44
CA ILE A 44 0.51 0.72 -5.31
C ILE A 44 1.01 1.28 -6.65
N ARG A 45 0.49 0.78 -7.78
CA ARG A 45 0.97 1.14 -9.13
C ARG A 45 0.96 2.64 -9.42
N PRO A 46 -0.06 3.44 -9.01
CA PRO A 46 -0.06 4.88 -9.23
C PRO A 46 1.07 5.62 -8.53
N TYR A 47 1.69 5.02 -7.51
CA TYR A 47 2.76 5.62 -6.71
C TYR A 47 4.16 5.15 -7.11
N MET A 48 4.27 4.37 -8.19
CA MET A 48 5.55 3.85 -8.65
C MET A 48 6.45 4.96 -9.17
N THR A 49 7.71 4.93 -8.75
CA THR A 49 8.78 5.77 -9.29
C THR A 49 9.90 4.90 -9.84
N ARG A 50 10.94 5.52 -10.41
CA ARG A 50 12.13 4.81 -10.89
C ARG A 50 12.87 4.06 -9.78
N VAL A 51 12.73 4.50 -8.52
CA VAL A 51 13.39 3.86 -7.37
C VAL A 51 12.49 2.84 -6.67
N GLY A 52 11.16 2.91 -6.89
CA GLY A 52 10.17 2.06 -6.21
C GLY A 52 9.00 2.87 -5.65
N VAL A 53 8.29 2.31 -4.66
CA VAL A 53 7.20 2.98 -3.92
C VAL A 53 7.69 3.28 -2.52
N TYR A 54 7.83 4.57 -2.23
CA TYR A 54 8.30 5.06 -0.94
C TYR A 54 7.41 6.18 -0.44
N GLY A 55 7.21 6.21 0.87
CA GLY A 55 6.58 7.32 1.57
C GLY A 55 5.55 6.89 2.61
N SER A 56 4.87 7.89 3.15
CA SER A 56 3.78 7.73 4.10
C SER A 56 2.45 7.57 3.35
N PHE A 57 1.64 6.61 3.79
CA PHE A 57 0.35 6.29 3.16
C PHE A 57 -0.77 6.18 4.18
N CYS A 58 -2.00 6.45 3.72
CA CYS A 58 -3.25 6.15 4.42
C CYS A 58 -4.08 5.19 3.56
N LEU A 59 -4.39 4.01 4.10
CA LEU A 59 -5.38 3.09 3.55
C LEU A 59 -6.74 3.40 4.19
N TYR A 60 -7.72 3.67 3.35
CA TYR A 60 -9.12 3.78 3.73
C TYR A 60 -9.82 2.46 3.41
N THR A 61 -10.64 1.98 4.33
CA THR A 61 -11.48 0.81 4.14
C THR A 61 -12.91 1.10 4.56
N GLU A 62 -13.85 0.41 3.94
CA GLU A 62 -15.25 0.41 4.38
C GLU A 62 -15.72 -1.05 4.46
N ASN A 63 -16.24 -1.44 5.62
CA ASN A 63 -16.69 -2.81 5.88
C ASN A 63 -15.60 -3.85 5.55
N ASN A 64 -14.36 -3.58 5.95
CA ASN A 64 -13.15 -4.36 5.68
C ASN A 64 -12.78 -4.51 4.19
N LYS A 65 -13.42 -3.75 3.28
CA LYS A 65 -13.06 -3.70 1.87
C LYS A 65 -12.20 -2.48 1.59
N PHE A 66 -11.27 -2.61 0.65
CA PHE A 66 -10.48 -1.49 0.15
C PHE A 66 -11.40 -0.39 -0.37
N LEU A 67 -11.17 0.85 0.08
CA LEU A 67 -11.86 2.04 -0.43
C LEU A 67 -10.88 2.90 -1.24
N SER A 68 -9.75 3.29 -0.65
CA SER A 68 -8.70 4.05 -1.34
C SER A 68 -7.35 3.92 -0.64
N LEU A 69 -6.30 4.22 -1.39
CA LEU A 69 -4.94 4.44 -0.87
C LEU A 69 -4.58 5.88 -1.20
N GLU A 70 -3.97 6.59 -0.25
CA GLU A 70 -3.54 7.98 -0.42
C GLU A 70 -2.09 8.12 0.06
N LYS A 71 -1.24 8.74 -0.75
CA LYS A 71 0.12 9.11 -0.35
C LYS A 71 0.07 10.45 0.37
N LEU A 72 0.72 10.55 1.53
CA LEU A 72 0.64 11.70 2.43
C LEU A 72 1.79 12.71 2.23
N ASP A 73 2.84 12.31 1.50
CA ASP A 73 3.99 13.16 1.24
C ASP A 73 3.78 13.96 -0.06
N LYS A 74 3.68 15.30 0.06
CA LYS A 74 3.79 16.24 -1.05
C LYS A 74 5.26 16.60 -1.30
#